data_AF-A0A7S2LV06-F1
#
_entry.id   AF-A0A7S2LV06-F1
#
_cell.length_a   1.000
_cell.length_b   1.000
_cell.length_c   1.000
_cell.angle_alpha   90.00
_cell.angle_beta   90.00
_cell.angle_gamma   90.00
#
_symmetry.space_group_name_H-M   'P 1'
#
loop_
_entity.id
_entity.type
_entity.pdbx_description
1 polymer ?
#
loop_
_entity_poly.entity_id
_entity_poly.type
_entity_poly.pdbx_seq_one_letter_code
_entity_poly.pdbx_strand_id
1 'polypeptide(L)'
;GDAAEGEVSPAASRPATEEERRLLRGVQLARKATPHEVEAWMAASAAHMSDKAKDAFLGMSLEQQYRVMYEGPLTEALDSTEVLYARIQRFMDMESQLRRLANTDAATKPKKSKEKKVSDLAWAIGKALVSTDAPEEVPEDERRFAPPAGTEGQEGERPADE
;
A
#
# COMPACT_ATOMS: atom_id res chain seq x y z
N GLY A 1 12.04 20.68 36.14
CA GLY A 1 12.41 20.66 34.71
C GLY A 1 11.25 20.01 34.02
N ASP A 2 10.44 20.84 33.36
CA ASP A 2 9.15 20.49 32.77
C ASP A 2 9.42 19.87 31.39
N ALA A 3 9.13 18.57 31.22
CA ALA A 3 9.27 17.87 29.95
C ALA A 3 7.88 17.74 29.33
N ALA A 4 7.56 18.68 28.44
CA ALA A 4 6.36 18.65 27.63
C ALA A 4 6.40 17.46 26.65
N GLU A 5 5.52 16.49 26.88
CA GLU A 5 5.29 15.38 25.96
C GLU A 5 4.54 15.90 24.73
N GLY A 6 5.21 15.82 23.58
CA GLY A 6 4.66 16.19 22.29
C GLY A 6 3.65 15.16 21.80
N GLU A 7 2.37 15.46 21.98
CA GLU A 7 1.24 14.75 21.39
C GLU A 7 1.31 14.78 19.86
N VAL A 8 1.77 13.69 19.24
CA VAL A 8 1.78 13.56 17.78
C VAL A 8 0.37 13.20 17.32
N SER A 9 -0.47 14.22 17.13
CA SER A 9 -1.77 14.09 16.47
C SER A 9 -1.65 13.28 15.17
N PRO A 10 -2.55 12.31 14.90
CA PRO A 10 -2.56 11.58 13.64
C PRO A 10 -2.87 12.58 12.52
N ALA A 11 -1.84 12.91 11.72
CA ALA A 11 -1.96 13.86 10.63
C ALA A 11 -3.10 13.41 9.70
N ALA A 12 -4.20 14.16 9.72
CA ALA A 12 -5.28 14.02 8.75
C ALA A 12 -4.66 14.04 7.34
N SER A 13 -4.85 12.95 6.60
CA SER A 13 -4.31 12.78 5.25
C SER A 13 -4.69 13.99 4.42
N ARG A 14 -3.69 14.82 4.09
CA ARG A 14 -3.92 16.06 3.33
C ARG A 14 -4.38 15.65 1.93
N PRO A 15 -5.42 16.30 1.37
CA PRO A 15 -5.82 16.03 0.00
C PRO A 15 -4.64 16.35 -0.94
N ALA A 16 -4.39 15.46 -1.90
CA ALA A 16 -3.28 15.62 -2.85
C ALA A 16 -3.35 16.99 -3.55
N THR A 17 -2.23 17.69 -3.62
CA THR A 17 -2.09 18.97 -4.31
C THR A 17 -2.33 18.82 -5.82
N GLU A 18 -2.65 19.91 -6.51
CA GLU A 18 -2.95 19.87 -7.95
C GLU A 18 -1.73 19.44 -8.80
N GLU A 19 -0.53 19.76 -8.33
CA GLU A 19 0.73 19.30 -8.93
C GLU A 19 0.90 17.78 -8.78
N GLU A 20 0.65 17.22 -7.58
CA GLU A 20 0.65 15.78 -7.34
C GLU A 20 -0.41 15.07 -8.20
N ARG A 21 -1.60 15.65 -8.36
CA ARG A 21 -2.63 15.09 -9.25
C ARG A 21 -2.23 15.14 -10.72
N ARG A 22 -1.49 16.17 -11.14
CA ARG A 22 -0.97 16.26 -12.51
C ARG A 22 0.09 15.19 -12.75
N LEU A 23 0.96 14.96 -11.76
CA LEU A 23 1.93 13.86 -11.80
C LEU A 23 1.19 12.52 -11.89
N LEU A 24 0.23 12.24 -11.00
CA LEU A 24 -0.53 10.98 -11.02
C LEU A 24 -1.30 10.74 -12.33
N ARG A 25 -1.78 11.79 -13.01
CA ARG A 25 -2.47 11.68 -14.31
C ARG A 25 -1.51 11.50 -15.49
N GLY A 26 -0.29 12.02 -15.39
CA GLY A 26 0.73 11.97 -16.43
C GLY A 26 1.75 10.85 -16.28
N VAL A 27 1.74 10.11 -15.16
CA VAL A 27 2.65 8.99 -14.93
C VAL A 27 2.34 7.88 -15.93
N GLN A 28 3.21 7.78 -16.93
CA GLN A 28 3.31 6.59 -17.76
C GLN A 28 3.89 5.48 -16.87
N LEU A 29 3.00 4.64 -16.33
CA LEU A 29 3.31 3.62 -15.32
C LEU A 29 4.37 2.60 -15.76
N ALA A 30 4.58 2.46 -17.07
CA ALA A 30 5.56 1.56 -17.65
C ALA A 30 6.12 2.14 -18.95
N ARG A 31 7.42 1.99 -19.15
CA ARG A 31 8.03 2.16 -20.48
C ARG A 31 7.69 0.97 -21.38
N LYS A 32 7.95 1.11 -22.68
CA LYS A 32 7.86 0.01 -23.64
C LYS A 32 9.07 -0.93 -23.48
N ALA A 33 8.84 -2.22 -23.55
CA ALA A 33 9.91 -3.21 -23.64
C ALA A 33 10.65 -3.04 -24.97
N THR A 34 11.98 -3.14 -24.93
CA THR A 34 12.76 -3.24 -26.17
C THR A 34 12.75 -4.69 -26.66
N PRO A 35 12.86 -4.92 -27.98
CA PRO A 35 12.87 -6.28 -28.53
C PRO A 35 13.96 -7.17 -27.93
N HIS A 36 15.13 -6.59 -27.66
CA HIS A 36 16.25 -7.30 -27.04
C HIS A 36 15.94 -7.75 -25.60
N GLU A 37 15.26 -6.92 -24.81
CA GLU A 37 14.85 -7.31 -23.45
C GLU A 37 13.79 -8.41 -23.48
N VAL A 38 12.85 -8.33 -24.42
CA VAL A 38 11.84 -9.37 -24.63
C VAL A 38 12.50 -10.70 -24.93
N GLU A 39 13.46 -10.72 -25.87
CA GLU A 39 14.21 -11.93 -26.23
C GLU A 39 15.01 -12.48 -25.05
N ALA A 40 15.72 -11.63 -24.31
CA ALA A 40 16.49 -12.04 -23.14
C ALA A 40 15.60 -12.64 -22.04
N TRP A 41 14.43 -12.05 -21.79
CA TRP A 41 13.48 -12.55 -20.79
C TRP A 41 12.82 -13.86 -21.23
N MET A 42 12.49 -13.99 -22.52
CA MET A 42 11.98 -15.23 -23.12
C MET A 42 13.00 -16.36 -22.97
N ALA A 43 14.28 -16.09 -23.22
CA ALA A 43 15.36 -17.06 -23.04
C ALA A 43 15.49 -17.49 -21.58
N ALA A 44 15.43 -16.55 -20.64
CA ALA A 44 15.49 -16.85 -19.20
C ALA A 44 14.27 -17.65 -18.70
N SER A 45 13.09 -17.44 -19.29
CA SER A 45 11.83 -18.09 -18.89
C SER A 45 11.51 -19.36 -19.69
N ALA A 46 12.31 -19.69 -20.70
CA ALA A 46 12.01 -20.73 -21.69
C ALA A 46 11.71 -22.11 -21.06
N ALA A 47 12.38 -22.46 -19.97
CA ALA A 47 12.22 -23.74 -19.29
C ALA A 47 10.85 -23.91 -18.61
N HIS A 48 10.17 -22.80 -18.28
CA HIS A 48 8.91 -22.80 -17.52
C HIS A 48 7.73 -22.29 -18.33
N MET A 49 7.92 -22.04 -19.63
CA MET A 49 6.93 -21.39 -20.47
C MET A 49 6.39 -22.32 -21.54
N SER A 50 5.08 -22.56 -21.48
CA SER A 50 4.37 -23.32 -22.53
C SER A 50 4.31 -22.51 -23.83
N ASP A 51 4.15 -23.17 -24.98
CA ASP A 51 4.03 -22.47 -26.26
C ASP A 51 2.81 -21.53 -26.30
N LYS A 52 1.71 -21.94 -25.67
CA LYS A 52 0.54 -21.08 -25.46
C LYS A 52 0.88 -19.81 -24.66
N ALA A 53 1.71 -19.93 -23.62
CA ALA A 53 2.16 -18.77 -22.84
C ALA A 53 3.10 -17.86 -23.65
N LYS A 54 3.96 -18.44 -24.51
CA LYS A 54 4.80 -17.67 -25.45
C LYS A 54 3.94 -16.85 -26.41
N ASP A 55 2.96 -17.48 -27.05
CA ASP A 55 2.05 -16.83 -27.98
C ASP A 55 1.23 -15.73 -27.28
N ALA A 56 0.73 -16.01 -26.07
CA ALA A 56 0.03 -15.03 -25.26
C ALA A 56 0.93 -13.83 -24.94
N PHE A 57 2.16 -14.06 -24.50
CA PHE A 57 3.11 -13.01 -24.16
C PHE A 57 3.50 -12.16 -25.39
N LEU A 58 3.78 -12.79 -26.53
CA LEU A 58 4.12 -12.10 -27.77
C LEU A 58 2.93 -11.32 -28.36
N GLY A 59 1.70 -11.77 -28.09
CA GLY A 59 0.47 -11.06 -28.46
C GLY A 59 0.14 -9.83 -27.60
N MET A 60 0.83 -9.64 -26.47
CA MET A 60 0.65 -8.47 -25.60
C MET A 60 1.29 -7.21 -26.19
N SER A 61 0.85 -6.04 -25.72
CA SER A 61 1.53 -4.79 -26.07
C SER A 61 2.93 -4.72 -25.42
N LEU A 62 3.87 -3.98 -26.03
CA LEU A 62 5.23 -3.83 -25.47
C LEU A 62 5.23 -3.24 -24.05
N GLU A 63 4.22 -2.45 -23.69
CA GLU A 63 4.06 -1.92 -22.33
C GLU A 63 3.63 -3.02 -21.36
N GLN A 64 2.71 -3.90 -21.77
CA GLN A 64 2.30 -5.06 -20.98
C GLN A 64 3.43 -6.07 -20.82
N GLN A 65 4.18 -6.33 -21.89
CA GLN A 65 5.37 -7.19 -21.84
C GLN A 65 6.38 -6.64 -20.83
N TYR A 66 6.66 -5.33 -20.86
CA TYR A 66 7.56 -4.71 -19.89
C TYR A 66 7.08 -4.89 -18.44
N ARG A 67 5.79 -4.70 -18.19
CA ARG A 67 5.18 -4.89 -16.86
C ARG A 67 5.37 -6.33 -16.35
N VAL A 68 5.10 -7.31 -17.21
CA VAL A 68 5.30 -8.73 -16.88
C VAL A 68 6.78 -9.03 -16.59
N MET A 69 7.69 -8.47 -17.39
CA MET A 69 9.13 -8.66 -17.26
C MET A 69 9.69 -8.01 -15.99
N TYR A 70 9.09 -6.90 -15.53
CA TYR A 70 9.49 -6.19 -14.32
C TYR A 70 9.34 -7.04 -13.06
N GLU A 71 8.34 -7.93 -13.01
CA GLU A 71 8.19 -8.91 -11.93
C GLU A 71 9.24 -10.03 -11.97
N GLY A 72 10.09 -10.07 -12.99
CA GLY A 72 11.15 -11.06 -13.16
C GLY A 72 10.77 -12.23 -14.08
N PRO A 73 11.68 -13.18 -14.31
CA PRO A 73 11.43 -14.37 -15.12
C PRO A 73 10.36 -15.27 -14.49
N LEU A 74 9.79 -16.17 -15.29
CA LEU A 74 8.91 -17.21 -14.78
C LEU A 74 9.78 -18.33 -14.21
N THR A 75 9.88 -18.41 -12.89
CA THR A 75 10.51 -19.52 -12.17
C THR A 75 9.42 -20.31 -11.47
N GLU A 76 9.38 -21.63 -11.67
CA GLU A 76 8.54 -22.56 -10.88
C GLU A 76 7.01 -22.38 -11.03
N ALA A 77 6.54 -21.72 -12.10
CA ALA A 77 5.11 -21.58 -12.36
C ALA A 77 4.49 -22.92 -12.81
N LEU A 78 3.43 -23.36 -12.11
CA LEU A 78 2.61 -24.52 -12.50
C LEU A 78 1.86 -24.27 -13.83
N ASP A 79 1.34 -23.05 -14.02
CA ASP A 79 0.76 -22.59 -15.29
C ASP A 79 1.29 -21.20 -15.63
N SER A 80 2.22 -21.14 -16.59
CA SER A 80 2.81 -19.89 -17.06
C SER A 80 1.79 -18.93 -17.68
N THR A 81 0.74 -19.45 -18.30
CA THR A 81 -0.29 -18.63 -18.95
C THR A 81 -1.11 -17.88 -17.89
N GLU A 82 -1.54 -18.59 -16.84
CA GLU A 82 -2.28 -17.97 -15.73
C GLU A 82 -1.43 -16.95 -14.98
N VAL A 83 -0.15 -17.25 -14.74
CA VAL A 83 0.77 -16.29 -14.09
C VAL A 83 0.89 -15.02 -14.93
N LEU A 84 1.07 -15.12 -16.24
CA LEU A 84 1.12 -13.96 -17.13
C LEU A 84 -0.14 -13.09 -17.02
N TYR A 85 -1.33 -13.69 -17.09
CA TYR A 85 -2.59 -12.96 -16.95
C TYR A 85 -2.75 -12.34 -15.55
N ALA A 86 -2.39 -13.06 -14.49
CA ALA A 86 -2.45 -12.57 -13.12
C ALA A 86 -1.51 -11.38 -12.88
N ARG A 87 -0.31 -11.39 -13.47
CA ARG A 87 0.61 -10.23 -13.46
C ARG A 87 -0.07 -9.02 -14.10
N ILE A 88 -0.59 -9.16 -15.31
CA ILE A 88 -1.25 -8.07 -16.04
C ILE A 88 -2.45 -7.54 -15.28
N GLN A 89 -3.30 -8.42 -14.76
CA GLN A 89 -4.48 -8.03 -14.00
C GLN A 89 -4.11 -7.18 -12.78
N ARG A 90 -3.09 -7.59 -12.01
CA ARG A 90 -2.58 -6.80 -10.87
C ARG A 90 -2.15 -5.40 -11.28
N PHE A 91 -1.48 -5.27 -12.43
CA PHE A 91 -1.13 -3.95 -12.97
C PHE A 91 -2.35 -3.13 -13.38
N MET A 92 -3.35 -3.73 -14.04
CA MET A 92 -4.57 -3.03 -14.44
C MET A 92 -5.38 -2.56 -13.22
N ASP A 93 -5.42 -3.37 -12.16
CA ASP A 93 -6.09 -3.01 -10.91
C ASP A 93 -5.38 -1.86 -10.21
N MET A 94 -4.04 -1.88 -10.16
CA MET A 94 -3.24 -0.77 -9.62
C MET A 94 -3.43 0.52 -10.44
N GLU A 95 -3.43 0.42 -11.77
CA GLU A 95 -3.67 1.57 -12.66
C GLU A 95 -5.07 2.14 -12.46
N SER A 96 -6.08 1.28 -12.27
CA SER A 96 -7.45 1.67 -11.94
C SER A 96 -7.52 2.39 -10.58
N GLN A 97 -6.82 1.88 -9.56
CA GLN A 97 -6.76 2.51 -8.24
C GLN A 97 -6.10 3.89 -8.30
N LEU A 98 -4.94 4.01 -8.97
CA LEU A 98 -4.26 5.29 -9.16
C LEU A 98 -5.14 6.29 -9.92
N ARG A 99 -5.82 5.83 -10.97
CA ARG A 99 -6.78 6.65 -11.71
C ARG A 99 -7.96 7.08 -10.84
N ARG A 100 -8.44 6.23 -9.93
CA ARG A 100 -9.49 6.61 -8.96
C ARG A 100 -8.97 7.68 -8.01
N LEU A 101 -7.80 7.49 -7.42
CA LEU A 101 -7.17 8.46 -6.51
C LEU A 101 -6.92 9.82 -7.18
N ALA A 102 -6.50 9.82 -8.44
CA ALA A 102 -6.32 11.04 -9.21
C ALA A 102 -7.63 11.80 -9.48
N ASN A 103 -8.77 11.10 -9.50
CA ASN A 103 -10.08 11.66 -9.81
C ASN A 103 -10.98 11.87 -8.58
N THR A 104 -10.65 11.32 -7.42
CA THR A 104 -11.52 11.34 -6.23
C THR A 104 -11.83 12.73 -5.70
N ASP A 105 -10.99 13.74 -5.96
CA ASP A 105 -11.34 15.12 -5.57
C ASP A 105 -12.25 15.87 -6.57
N ALA A 106 -12.46 15.35 -7.77
CA ALA A 106 -13.45 15.92 -8.69
C ALA A 106 -14.90 15.53 -8.31
N ALA A 107 -15.05 14.43 -7.56
CA ALA A 107 -16.34 13.94 -7.05
C ALA A 107 -16.72 14.56 -5.70
N THR A 108 -15.78 15.13 -4.96
CA THR A 108 -15.99 16.05 -3.83
C THR A 108 -16.05 17.52 -4.28
N LYS A 109 -16.67 17.80 -5.44
CA LYS A 109 -17.54 18.98 -5.42
C LYS A 109 -18.64 18.63 -4.44
N PRO A 110 -18.78 19.29 -3.26
CA PRO A 110 -20.00 19.14 -2.51
C PRO A 110 -21.11 19.52 -3.48
N LYS A 111 -21.87 18.53 -3.96
CA LYS A 111 -23.25 18.81 -4.36
C LYS A 111 -23.75 19.62 -3.19
N LYS A 112 -24.17 20.86 -3.43
CA LYS A 112 -24.97 21.64 -2.50
C LYS A 112 -26.26 20.83 -2.25
N SER A 113 -26.13 19.73 -1.52
CA SER A 113 -27.24 19.00 -0.96
C SER A 113 -27.73 19.93 0.12
N LYS A 114 -28.79 20.66 -0.23
CA LYS A 114 -29.70 21.33 0.69
C LYS A 114 -29.64 20.63 2.04
N GLU A 115 -29.24 21.38 3.06
CA GLU A 115 -29.06 20.96 4.44
C GLU A 115 -30.05 19.84 4.81
N LYS A 116 -29.57 18.60 4.73
CA LYS A 116 -30.32 17.49 5.32
C LYS A 116 -30.00 17.57 6.79
N LYS A 117 -30.96 18.12 7.53
CA LYS A 117 -31.06 18.01 8.99
C LYS A 117 -30.58 16.62 9.37
N VAL A 118 -29.47 16.57 10.11
CA VAL A 118 -28.96 15.34 10.71
C VAL A 118 -30.14 14.69 11.43
N SER A 119 -30.47 13.43 11.15
CA SER A 119 -31.66 12.85 11.76
C SER A 119 -31.46 12.81 13.28
N ASP A 120 -32.48 13.17 14.05
CA ASP A 120 -32.40 13.20 15.52
C ASP A 120 -31.96 11.84 16.09
N LEU A 121 -32.23 10.75 15.36
CA LEU A 121 -31.76 9.41 15.67
C LEU A 121 -30.23 9.29 15.61
N ALA A 122 -29.60 9.85 14.57
CA ALA A 122 -28.14 9.83 14.45
C ALA A 122 -27.48 10.68 15.55
N TRP A 123 -28.10 11.79 15.93
CA TRP A 123 -27.64 12.62 17.05
C TRP A 123 -27.80 11.89 18.39
N ALA A 124 -28.92 11.18 18.60
CA ALA A 124 -29.17 10.42 19.82
C ALA A 124 -28.19 9.25 20.00
N ILE A 125 -27.89 8.51 18.93
CA ILE A 125 -26.92 7.40 18.96
C ILE A 125 -25.51 7.92 19.26
N GLY A 126 -25.10 9.03 18.64
CA GLY A 126 -23.81 9.67 18.91
C GLY A 126 -23.67 10.12 20.37
N LYS A 127 -24.73 10.68 20.95
CA LYS A 127 -24.76 11.02 22.38
C LYS A 127 -24.65 9.81 23.29
N ALA A 128 -25.34 8.72 22.96
CA ALA A 128 -25.30 7.50 23.77
C ALA A 128 -23.90 6.86 23.80
N LEU A 129 -23.19 6.86 22.66
CA LEU A 129 -21.85 6.27 22.54
C LEU A 129 -20.75 7.09 23.23
N VAL A 130 -20.91 8.41 23.35
CA VAL A 130 -19.93 9.28 24.02
C VAL A 130 -20.15 9.35 25.54
N SER A 131 -21.35 8.98 26.02
CA SER A 131 -21.69 8.99 27.45
C SER A 131 -21.57 7.63 28.15
N THR A 132 -21.21 6.56 27.43
CA THR A 132 -20.88 5.27 28.05
C THR A 132 -19.45 5.31 28.56
N ASP A 133 -19.34 5.30 29.89
CA ASP A 133 -18.24 4.85 30.73
C ASP A 133 -16.81 5.10 30.25
N ALA A 134 -16.10 5.92 31.02
CA ALA A 134 -14.65 5.93 31.04
C ALA A 134 -14.15 4.49 31.19
N PRO A 135 -13.24 4.00 30.33
CA PRO A 135 -12.69 2.67 30.49
C PRO A 135 -12.05 2.58 31.87
N GLU A 136 -12.51 1.60 32.66
CA GLU A 136 -11.95 1.28 33.96
C GLU A 136 -10.43 1.09 33.79
N GLU A 137 -9.66 1.95 34.44
CA GLU A 137 -8.21 1.96 34.32
C GLU A 137 -7.68 0.64 34.87
N VAL A 138 -7.10 -0.18 34.00
CA VAL A 138 -6.54 -1.49 34.38
C VAL A 138 -5.47 -1.26 35.46
N PRO A 139 -5.66 -1.84 36.67
CA PRO A 139 -4.71 -1.73 37.78
C PRO A 139 -3.29 -2.08 37.33
N GLU A 140 -2.31 -1.34 37.82
CA GLU A 140 -0.91 -1.46 37.37
C GLU A 140 -0.36 -2.88 37.54
N ASP A 141 -0.85 -3.64 38.52
CA ASP A 141 -0.44 -5.01 38.83
C ASP A 141 -0.84 -6.04 37.75
N GLU A 142 -1.81 -5.71 36.89
CA GLU A 142 -2.29 -6.55 35.79
C GLU A 142 -1.71 -6.17 34.42
N ARG A 143 -0.91 -5.08 34.35
CA ARG A 143 -0.22 -4.65 33.13
C ARG A 143 0.96 -5.59 32.81
N ARG A 144 0.66 -6.79 32.28
CA ARG A 144 1.63 -7.69 31.63
C ARG A 144 2.10 -7.16 30.27
N PHE A 145 2.53 -5.90 30.22
CA PHE A 145 3.34 -5.46 29.08
C PHE A 145 4.75 -6.03 29.27
N ALA A 146 5.19 -6.83 28.30
CA ALA A 146 6.59 -7.20 28.20
C ALA A 146 7.45 -5.93 28.25
N PRO A 147 8.55 -5.91 29.04
CA PRO A 147 9.44 -4.76 29.03
C PRO A 147 9.90 -4.51 27.59
N PRO A 148 10.01 -3.24 27.15
CA PRO A 148 10.57 -2.94 25.84
C PRO A 148 11.98 -3.53 25.78
N ALA A 149 12.28 -4.24 24.70
CA ALA A 149 13.60 -4.79 24.43
C ALA A 149 14.61 -3.62 24.39
N GLY A 150 15.37 -3.42 25.46
CA GLY A 150 16.32 -2.30 25.53
C GLY A 150 16.86 -1.94 26.90
N THR A 151 16.37 -2.50 28.00
CA THR A 151 17.03 -2.35 29.31
C THR A 151 18.09 -3.44 29.49
N GLU A 152 19.12 -3.42 28.65
CA GLU A 152 20.37 -4.13 28.96
C GLU A 152 21.11 -3.32 30.03
N GLY A 153 21.19 -3.94 31.21
CA GLY A 153 21.88 -3.41 32.37
C GLY A 153 23.36 -3.13 32.09
N GLN A 154 23.76 -1.96 32.54
CA GLN A 154 24.95 -1.69 33.35
C GLN A 154 25.88 -2.87 33.65
N GLU A 155 27.15 -2.61 33.33
CA GLU A 155 28.31 -2.75 34.22
C GLU A 155 28.74 -4.18 34.60
N GLY A 156 29.70 -4.69 33.82
CA GLY A 156 30.61 -5.77 34.18
C GLY A 156 32.07 -5.32 34.00
N GLU A 157 32.57 -4.63 35.02
CA GLU A 157 33.93 -4.59 35.54
C GLU A 157 35.00 -5.39 34.75
N ARG A 158 35.97 -4.69 34.14
CA ARG A 158 37.23 -5.30 33.69
C ARG A 158 38.20 -5.33 34.86
N PRO A 159 38.70 -6.49 35.31
CA PRO A 159 39.90 -6.52 36.12
C PRO A 159 41.11 -6.22 35.24
N ALA A 160 41.96 -5.33 35.75
CA ALA A 160 43.34 -5.17 35.35
C ALA A 160 44.21 -6.34 35.88
N ASP A 161 45.46 -6.37 35.42
CA ASP A 161 46.55 -7.34 35.71
C ASP A 161 46.52 -8.60 34.81
N GLU A 162 47.63 -9.05 34.18
CA GLU A 162 49.07 -8.84 34.37
C GLU A 162 49.81 -9.10 33.03
#